data_AF-A0A1I7VKF6-F1
#
_entry.id   AF-A0A1I7VKF6-F1
#
_cell.length_a   1.000
_cell.length_b   1.000
_cell.length_c   1.000
_cell.angle_alpha   90.00
_cell.angle_beta   90.00
_cell.angle_gamma   90.00
#
_symmetry.space_group_name_H-M   'P 1'
#
loop_
_entity.id
_entity.type
_entity.pdbx_description
1 polymer ?
#
loop_
_entity_poly.entity_id
_entity_poly.type
_entity_poly.pdbx_seq_one_letter_code
_entity_poly.pdbx_strand_id
1 'polypeptide(L)'
;MHCFTWIAENSTKCDLVNEFPNNYCKKSCQLCNSNSFPKEYDLKKIPATLKSIVFLIGKWRSEFGGKAVFPTIPKATYGEEVDFKLITKGDRVLDVLNYSAIAWDSWDGKEIHSEYGFLSVVNNNGSDLVSLNAVMSNGFITIEEGEERGLSIELRMQRIGRISFSHDLPVLRVIH
;
A
#
# COMPACT_ATOMS: atom_id res chain seq x y z
N MET A 1 12.87 15.74 -4.82
CA MET A 1 11.94 15.64 -3.68
C MET A 1 10.51 15.70 -4.20
N HIS A 2 9.66 14.74 -3.83
CA HIS A 2 8.32 14.60 -4.38
C HIS A 2 7.28 15.38 -3.56
N CYS A 3 6.14 15.73 -4.17
CA CYS A 3 5.08 16.49 -3.49
C CYS A 3 4.56 15.80 -2.22
N PHE A 4 4.41 14.47 -2.26
CA PHE A 4 3.98 13.70 -1.09
C PHE A 4 4.96 13.83 0.09
N THR A 5 6.26 13.85 -0.18
CA THR A 5 7.32 13.97 0.84
C THR A 5 7.21 15.31 1.55
N TRP A 6 7.09 16.40 0.80
CA TRP A 6 6.95 17.75 1.36
C TRP A 6 5.77 17.87 2.31
N ILE A 7 4.63 17.28 1.95
CA ILE A 7 3.39 17.38 2.72
C ILE A 7 3.45 16.50 3.96
N ALA A 8 4.00 15.30 3.85
CA ALA A 8 4.22 14.41 4.98
C ALA A 8 5.18 15.01 6.01
N GLU A 9 6.22 15.71 5.55
CA GLU A 9 7.19 16.38 6.41
C GLU A 9 6.56 17.57 7.13
N ASN A 10 5.96 18.50 6.37
CA ASN A 10 5.35 19.70 6.92
C ASN A 10 4.14 20.16 6.08
N SER A 11 2.95 19.75 6.52
CA SER A 11 1.69 20.07 5.86
C SER A 11 1.31 21.54 5.91
N THR A 12 1.82 22.33 6.86
CA THR A 12 1.52 23.78 6.97
C THR A 12 2.01 24.57 5.75
N LYS A 13 3.00 24.05 5.02
CA LYS A 13 3.49 24.64 3.77
C LYS A 13 2.45 24.64 2.66
N CYS A 14 1.38 23.86 2.79
CA CYS A 14 0.25 23.93 1.86
C CYS A 14 -0.57 25.20 2.03
N ASP A 15 -0.50 25.88 3.18
CA ASP A 15 -1.30 27.08 3.47
C ASP A 15 -0.53 28.39 3.19
N LEU A 16 0.78 28.28 2.97
CA LEU A 16 1.67 29.42 2.73
C LEU A 16 1.85 29.66 1.22
N VAL A 17 1.28 30.77 0.72
CA VAL A 17 1.26 31.11 -0.72
C VAL A 17 2.65 31.23 -1.34
N ASN A 18 3.69 31.53 -0.56
CA ASN A 18 5.07 31.67 -1.06
C ASN A 18 5.87 30.36 -1.00
N GLU A 19 5.31 29.29 -0.44
CA GLU A 19 6.00 27.99 -0.32
C GLU A 19 5.80 27.13 -1.57
N PHE A 20 6.76 26.22 -1.80
CA PHE A 20 6.75 25.33 -2.96
C PHE A 20 5.50 24.41 -3.02
N PRO A 21 5.07 23.75 -1.92
CA PRO A 21 3.93 22.84 -1.96
C PRO A 21 2.61 23.54 -2.34
N ASN A 22 2.37 24.74 -1.84
CA ASN A 22 1.17 25.52 -2.21
C ASN A 22 1.13 25.83 -3.72
N ASN A 23 2.27 26.25 -4.29
CA ASN A 23 2.33 26.68 -5.69
C ASN A 23 2.35 25.51 -6.69
N TYR A 24 3.07 24.43 -6.38
CA TYR A 24 3.39 23.37 -7.34
C TYR A 24 2.79 22.01 -6.99
N CYS A 25 2.34 21.80 -5.75
CA CYS A 25 1.75 20.53 -5.29
C CYS A 25 0.26 20.68 -4.98
N LYS A 26 -0.45 21.54 -5.71
CA LYS A 26 -1.86 21.90 -5.45
C LYS A 26 -2.78 20.70 -5.21
N LYS A 27 -2.65 19.63 -6.01
CA LYS A 27 -3.48 18.41 -5.85
C LYS A 27 -3.18 17.71 -4.52
N SER A 28 -1.92 17.47 -4.21
CA SER A 28 -1.50 16.83 -2.96
C SER A 28 -1.80 17.71 -1.74
N CYS A 29 -1.74 19.03 -1.90
CA CYS A 29 -2.17 20.02 -0.89
C CYS A 29 -3.70 20.16 -0.80
N GLN A 30 -4.47 19.41 -1.58
CA GLN A 30 -5.94 19.45 -1.61
C GLN A 30 -6.49 20.83 -1.97
N LEU A 31 -5.76 21.59 -2.79
CA LEU A 31 -6.16 22.89 -3.31
C LEU A 31 -6.88 22.78 -4.66
N CYS A 32 -6.89 21.59 -5.27
CA CYS A 32 -7.60 21.30 -6.52
C CYS A 32 -8.99 20.70 -6.22
N ASN A 33 -10.04 21.51 -6.37
CA ASN A 33 -11.47 21.21 -6.23
C ASN A 33 -12.08 21.28 -4.82
N SER A 34 -13.30 21.82 -4.77
CA SER A 34 -14.13 22.06 -3.58
C SER A 34 -14.83 20.82 -3.03
N ASN A 35 -14.61 19.64 -3.63
CA ASN A 35 -15.19 18.39 -3.13
C ASN A 35 -14.41 17.92 -1.91
N SER A 36 -15.11 17.25 -0.98
CA SER A 36 -14.47 16.64 0.18
C SER A 36 -13.41 15.64 -0.27
N PHE A 37 -12.14 15.94 0.00
CA PHE A 37 -11.04 15.02 -0.24
C PHE A 37 -11.22 13.79 0.68
N PRO A 38 -11.03 12.55 0.18
CA PRO A 38 -11.20 11.36 1.01
C PRO A 38 -10.17 11.34 2.15
N LYS A 39 -10.65 11.25 3.39
CA LYS A 39 -9.81 11.36 4.60
C LYS A 39 -8.77 10.23 4.67
N GLU A 40 -9.09 9.08 4.09
CA GLU A 40 -8.23 7.90 4.00
C GLU A 40 -6.96 8.12 3.15
N TYR A 41 -6.86 9.21 2.38
CA TYR A 41 -5.65 9.56 1.62
C TYR A 41 -5.05 10.91 2.05
N ASP A 42 -5.50 11.48 3.18
CA ASP A 42 -5.10 12.82 3.62
C ASP A 42 -3.68 12.82 4.18
N LEU A 43 -2.70 13.06 3.30
CA LEU A 43 -1.28 13.10 3.65
C LEU A 43 -0.94 14.16 4.71
N LYS A 44 -1.80 15.17 4.94
CA LYS A 44 -1.55 16.19 5.96
C LYS A 44 -1.66 15.65 7.38
N LYS A 45 -2.34 14.51 7.55
CA LYS A 45 -2.60 13.86 8.84
C LYS A 45 -1.76 12.60 9.06
N ILE A 46 -0.79 12.34 8.20
CA ILE A 46 0.03 11.14 8.32
C ILE A 46 0.85 11.15 9.63
N PRO A 47 0.82 10.07 10.42
CA PRO A 47 1.67 9.91 11.59
C PRO A 47 3.16 9.91 11.22
N ALA A 48 4.01 10.31 12.17
CA ALA A 48 5.46 10.37 11.96
C ALA A 48 6.07 9.00 11.58
N THR A 49 5.54 7.93 12.16
CA THR A 49 5.94 6.53 11.93
C THR A 49 5.75 6.08 10.49
N LEU A 50 4.76 6.63 9.76
CA LEU A 50 4.43 6.21 8.40
C LEU A 50 5.03 7.11 7.31
N LYS A 51 5.82 8.14 7.69
CA LYS A 51 6.35 9.11 6.72
C LYS A 51 7.25 8.48 5.67
N SER A 52 8.04 7.46 6.02
CA SER A 52 8.92 6.76 5.08
C SER A 52 8.17 6.00 4.00
N ILE A 53 6.96 5.51 4.29
CA ILE A 53 6.13 4.76 3.35
C ILE A 53 4.99 5.60 2.73
N VAL A 54 5.02 6.93 2.90
CA VAL A 54 3.95 7.82 2.42
C VAL A 54 3.70 7.72 0.90
N PHE A 55 4.73 7.33 0.15
CA PHE A 55 4.67 7.19 -1.30
C PHE A 55 3.72 6.07 -1.76
N LEU A 56 3.32 5.17 -0.85
CA LEU A 56 2.34 4.11 -1.14
C LEU A 56 0.89 4.58 -1.05
N ILE A 57 0.60 5.62 -0.26
CA ILE A 57 -0.79 6.00 0.06
C ILE A 57 -1.52 6.45 -1.20
N GLY A 58 -2.63 5.78 -1.48
CA GLY A 58 -3.44 5.98 -2.66
C GLY A 58 -3.87 4.67 -3.31
N LYS A 59 -4.51 4.82 -4.46
CA LYS A 59 -4.99 3.72 -5.29
C LYS A 59 -4.14 3.60 -6.56
N TRP A 60 -3.63 2.40 -6.77
CA TRP A 60 -2.76 2.02 -7.88
C TRP A 60 -3.50 1.00 -8.72
N ARG A 61 -3.63 1.25 -10.03
CA ARG A 61 -4.40 0.37 -10.92
C ARG A 61 -3.63 0.10 -12.19
N SER A 62 -3.62 -1.16 -12.60
CA SER A 62 -3.00 -1.62 -13.85
C SER A 62 -3.90 -2.66 -14.51
N GLU A 63 -4.32 -2.43 -15.76
CA GLU A 63 -5.21 -3.38 -16.47
C GLU A 63 -4.45 -4.54 -17.14
N PHE A 64 -3.18 -4.31 -17.49
CA PHE A 64 -2.36 -5.23 -18.29
C PHE A 64 -0.91 -5.38 -17.76
N GLY A 65 -0.65 -4.94 -16.53
CA GLY A 65 0.69 -4.97 -15.94
C GLY A 65 1.04 -6.28 -15.23
N GLY A 66 0.05 -7.02 -14.75
CA GLY A 66 0.25 -8.27 -14.02
C GLY A 66 0.66 -9.41 -14.93
N LYS A 67 1.68 -10.18 -14.55
CA LYS A 67 2.11 -11.41 -15.23
C LYS A 67 2.37 -12.49 -14.20
N ALA A 68 1.52 -13.52 -14.21
CA ALA A 68 1.74 -14.73 -13.42
C ALA A 68 2.59 -15.71 -14.23
N VAL A 69 3.77 -16.06 -13.69
CA VAL A 69 4.67 -17.06 -14.29
C VAL A 69 5.11 -18.00 -13.18
N PHE A 70 4.73 -19.27 -13.28
CA PHE A 70 5.17 -20.31 -12.35
C PHE A 70 5.37 -21.63 -13.12
N PRO A 71 6.35 -22.48 -12.77
CA PRO A 71 6.71 -23.65 -13.57
C PRO A 71 5.55 -24.62 -13.89
N THR A 72 4.53 -24.67 -13.02
CA THR A 72 3.41 -25.61 -13.14
C THR A 72 2.12 -24.98 -13.69
N ILE A 73 2.09 -23.67 -13.99
CA ILE A 73 0.91 -23.01 -14.55
C ILE A 73 1.25 -22.28 -15.86
N PRO A 74 0.33 -22.21 -16.82
CA PRO A 74 0.51 -21.37 -18.01
C PRO A 74 0.75 -19.91 -17.63
N LYS A 75 1.54 -19.20 -18.43
CA LYS A 75 1.71 -17.76 -18.27
C LYS A 75 0.35 -17.08 -18.44
N ALA A 76 -0.05 -16.28 -17.46
CA ALA A 76 -1.29 -15.52 -17.48
C ALA A 76 -1.02 -14.03 -17.24
N THR A 77 -1.84 -13.17 -17.82
CA THR A 77 -1.86 -11.74 -17.53
C THR A 77 -3.12 -11.41 -16.74
N TYR A 78 -3.00 -10.48 -15.81
CA TYR A 78 -4.13 -10.04 -14.97
C TYR A 78 -4.09 -8.52 -14.80
N GLY A 79 -5.27 -7.96 -14.59
CA GLY A 79 -5.41 -6.61 -14.08
C GLY A 79 -5.37 -6.62 -12.55
N GLU A 80 -4.87 -5.55 -11.95
CA GLU A 80 -4.70 -5.42 -10.51
C GLU A 80 -4.97 -4.00 -10.03
N GLU A 81 -5.61 -3.91 -8.87
CA GLU A 81 -5.77 -2.68 -8.11
C GLU A 81 -5.24 -2.88 -6.70
N VAL A 82 -4.31 -2.04 -6.28
CA VAL A 82 -3.75 -1.99 -4.93
C VAL A 82 -4.15 -0.68 -4.29
N ASP A 83 -4.57 -0.73 -3.03
CA ASP A 83 -5.11 0.41 -2.30
C ASP A 83 -4.50 0.46 -0.89
N PHE A 84 -3.82 1.57 -0.60
CA PHE A 84 -3.22 1.86 0.71
C PHE A 84 -3.91 3.06 1.34
N LYS A 85 -4.53 2.85 2.50
CA LYS A 85 -5.37 3.86 3.19
C LYS A 85 -4.90 4.13 4.60
N LEU A 86 -4.99 5.40 4.99
CA LEU A 86 -4.95 5.81 6.39
C LEU A 86 -6.19 5.31 7.12
N ILE A 87 -6.00 4.73 8.30
CA ILE A 87 -7.10 4.35 9.18
C ILE A 87 -7.34 5.48 10.18
N THR A 88 -8.53 6.07 10.16
CA THR A 88 -8.89 7.18 11.04
C THR A 88 -9.89 6.72 12.10
N LYS A 89 -9.61 7.02 13.38
CA LYS A 89 -10.51 6.82 14.51
C LYS A 89 -10.74 8.14 15.24
N GLY A 90 -11.89 8.77 14.98
CA GLY A 90 -12.13 10.16 15.42
C GLY A 90 -11.22 11.13 14.67
N ASP A 91 -10.46 11.95 15.40
CA ASP A 91 -9.48 12.88 14.81
C ASP A 91 -8.06 12.28 14.70
N ARG A 92 -7.85 11.06 15.22
CA ARG A 92 -6.55 10.39 15.20
C ARG A 92 -6.43 9.44 14.01
N VAL A 93 -5.31 9.53 13.30
CA VAL A 93 -4.87 8.53 12.33
C VAL A 93 -4.03 7.48 13.06
N LEU A 94 -4.28 6.20 12.79
CA LEU A 94 -3.51 5.10 13.38
C LEU A 94 -2.14 4.95 12.69
N ASP A 95 -1.16 4.44 13.43
CA ASP A 95 0.21 4.17 12.96
C ASP A 95 0.29 2.89 12.09
N VAL A 96 -0.72 2.68 11.23
CA VAL A 96 -0.85 1.52 10.34
C VAL A 96 -1.67 1.90 9.11
N LEU A 97 -1.27 1.39 7.95
CA LEU A 97 -2.05 1.49 6.72
C LEU A 97 -2.95 0.27 6.56
N ASN A 98 -4.18 0.51 6.11
CA ASN A 98 -5.03 -0.54 5.56
C ASN A 98 -4.56 -0.84 4.14
N TYR A 99 -4.39 -2.12 3.83
CA TYR A 99 -3.95 -2.65 2.55
C TYR A 99 -5.06 -3.50 1.94
N SER A 100 -5.32 -3.30 0.65
CA SER A 100 -6.05 -4.27 -0.16
C SER A 100 -5.46 -4.37 -1.55
N ALA A 101 -5.36 -5.59 -2.08
CA ALA A 101 -5.09 -5.83 -3.49
C ALA A 101 -6.14 -6.76 -4.08
N ILE A 102 -6.61 -6.43 -5.27
CA ILE A 102 -7.61 -7.20 -6.01
C ILE A 102 -7.09 -7.41 -7.41
N ALA A 103 -7.05 -8.67 -7.85
CA ALA A 103 -6.68 -9.05 -9.19
C ALA A 103 -7.88 -9.63 -9.94
N TRP A 104 -7.99 -9.29 -11.22
CA TRP A 104 -9.02 -9.80 -12.13
C TRP A 104 -8.40 -10.32 -13.42
N ASP A 105 -9.11 -11.25 -14.04
CA ASP A 105 -8.77 -11.75 -15.37
C ASP A 105 -8.89 -10.61 -16.39
N SER A 106 -7.83 -10.38 -17.18
CA SER A 106 -7.79 -9.27 -18.14
C SER A 106 -8.75 -9.45 -19.32
N TRP A 107 -9.32 -10.64 -19.53
CA TRP A 107 -10.23 -10.93 -20.63
C TRP A 107 -11.69 -10.71 -20.25
N ASP A 108 -12.16 -11.33 -19.16
CA ASP A 108 -13.56 -11.25 -18.74
C ASP A 108 -13.82 -10.33 -17.53
N GLY A 109 -12.77 -9.80 -16.91
CA GLY A 109 -12.86 -8.89 -15.76
C GLY A 109 -13.28 -9.56 -14.46
N LYS A 110 -13.34 -10.90 -14.41
CA LYS A 110 -13.72 -11.64 -13.21
C LYS A 110 -12.60 -11.59 -12.18
N GLU A 111 -12.95 -11.36 -10.91
CA GLU A 111 -12.01 -11.47 -9.80
C GLU A 111 -11.42 -12.88 -9.73
N ILE A 112 -10.08 -12.95 -9.70
CA ILE A 112 -9.32 -14.20 -9.60
C ILE A 112 -8.61 -14.34 -8.26
N HIS A 113 -8.30 -13.23 -7.61
CA HIS A 113 -7.59 -13.19 -6.34
C HIS A 113 -7.83 -11.87 -5.63
N SER A 114 -7.87 -11.91 -4.30
CA SER A 114 -7.91 -10.72 -3.48
C SER A 114 -7.21 -10.96 -2.16
N GLU A 115 -6.58 -9.91 -1.65
CA GLU A 115 -5.89 -9.92 -0.37
C GLU A 115 -6.12 -8.62 0.39
N TYR A 116 -6.16 -8.74 1.71
CA TYR A 116 -6.47 -7.66 2.62
C TYR A 116 -5.54 -7.72 3.80
N GLY A 117 -5.12 -6.58 4.32
CA GLY A 117 -4.09 -6.58 5.34
C GLY A 117 -3.81 -5.24 5.97
N PHE A 118 -2.70 -5.22 6.69
CA PHE A 118 -2.20 -4.06 7.39
C PHE A 118 -0.70 -3.93 7.21
N LEU A 119 -0.25 -2.72 6.89
CA LEU A 119 1.16 -2.38 6.75
C LEU A 119 1.57 -1.42 7.88
N SER A 120 2.53 -1.82 8.70
CA SER A 120 3.04 -1.04 9.83
C SER A 120 4.54 -0.79 9.70
N VAL A 121 5.02 0.27 10.36
CA VAL A 121 6.43 0.68 10.34
C VAL A 121 6.92 0.85 11.77
N VAL A 122 8.10 0.31 12.06
CA VAL A 122 8.84 0.50 13.30
C VAL A 122 10.23 1.02 12.97
N ASN A 123 10.60 2.15 13.58
CA ASN A 123 11.97 2.65 13.48
C ASN A 123 12.88 1.80 14.37
N ASN A 124 13.92 1.22 13.78
CA ASN A 124 14.91 0.38 14.44
C ASN A 124 16.30 0.95 14.20
N ASN A 125 16.80 1.76 15.14
CA ASN A 125 18.15 2.33 15.14
C ASN A 125 18.54 3.04 13.82
N GLY A 126 17.60 3.79 13.23
CA GLY A 126 17.82 4.55 12.00
C GLY A 126 17.45 3.84 10.70
N SER A 127 16.98 2.59 10.77
CA SER A 127 16.33 1.89 9.65
C SER A 127 14.84 1.73 9.93
N ASP A 128 13.99 1.94 8.93
CA ASP A 128 12.55 1.71 9.06
C ASP A 128 12.22 0.27 8.65
N LEU A 129 11.87 -0.54 9.66
CA LEU A 129 11.39 -1.89 9.47
C LEU A 129 9.90 -1.85 9.15
N VAL A 130 9.51 -2.46 8.05
CA VAL A 130 8.15 -2.54 7.56
C VAL A 130 7.63 -3.96 7.76
N SER A 131 6.40 -4.09 8.24
CA SER A 131 5.70 -5.37 8.33
C SER A 131 4.37 -5.32 7.57
N LEU A 132 4.14 -6.29 6.70
CA LEU A 132 2.86 -6.53 6.03
C LEU A 132 2.24 -7.82 6.55
N ASN A 133 1.01 -7.72 7.02
CA ASN A 133 0.20 -8.87 7.43
C ASN A 133 -1.00 -8.94 6.50
N ALA A 134 -1.13 -10.01 5.73
CA ALA A 134 -2.18 -10.15 4.72
C ALA A 134 -2.96 -11.47 4.86
N VAL A 135 -4.25 -11.40 4.57
CA VAL A 135 -5.15 -12.56 4.41
C VAL A 135 -5.66 -12.57 2.97
N MET A 136 -5.68 -13.75 2.37
CA MET A 136 -5.94 -13.94 0.95
C MET A 136 -7.21 -14.75 0.72
N SER A 137 -7.92 -14.49 -0.39
CA SER A 137 -9.20 -15.13 -0.74
C SER A 137 -9.09 -16.64 -0.98
N ASN A 138 -7.89 -17.15 -1.24
CA ASN A 138 -7.58 -18.58 -1.36
C ASN A 138 -7.32 -19.26 0.01
N GLY A 139 -7.46 -18.53 1.12
CA GLY A 139 -7.36 -19.07 2.48
C GLY A 139 -5.94 -19.10 3.05
N PHE A 140 -5.00 -18.35 2.47
CA PHE A 140 -3.67 -18.13 3.00
C PHE A 140 -3.59 -16.87 3.86
N ILE A 141 -2.65 -16.89 4.81
CA ILE A 141 -2.30 -15.75 5.66
C ILE A 141 -0.78 -15.62 5.61
N THR A 142 -0.26 -14.41 5.40
CA THR A 142 1.18 -14.16 5.39
C THR A 142 1.56 -13.08 6.41
N ILE A 143 2.77 -13.23 6.95
CA ILE A 143 3.48 -12.19 7.69
C ILE A 143 4.80 -11.99 6.98
N GLU A 144 5.02 -10.78 6.49
CA GLU A 144 6.22 -10.40 5.77
C GLU A 144 6.87 -9.20 6.46
N GLU A 145 8.19 -9.21 6.55
CA GLU A 145 8.97 -8.17 7.20
C GLU A 145 10.16 -7.79 6.35
N GLY A 146 10.57 -6.53 6.40
CA GLY A 146 11.72 -6.06 5.65
C GLY A 146 11.98 -4.57 5.83
N GLU A 147 12.78 -3.99 4.95
CA GLU A 147 13.26 -2.61 5.10
C GLU A 147 12.73 -1.70 4.00
N GLU A 148 12.46 -0.44 4.39
CA GLU A 148 12.26 0.66 3.46
C GLU A 148 13.62 1.25 3.04
N ARG A 149 13.79 1.51 1.74
CA ARG A 149 14.98 2.16 1.17
C ARG A 149 14.58 3.19 0.11
N GLY A 150 14.33 4.42 0.56
CA GLY A 150 13.99 5.56 -0.29
C GLY A 150 12.55 5.58 -0.79
N LEU A 151 12.27 4.83 -1.87
CA LEU A 151 10.92 4.66 -2.45
C LEU A 151 10.67 3.18 -2.79
N SER A 152 11.30 2.29 -2.04
CA SER A 152 11.29 0.85 -2.27
C SER A 152 11.15 0.15 -0.94
N ILE A 153 10.35 -0.91 -0.92
CA ILE A 153 10.20 -1.80 0.22
C ILE A 153 10.55 -3.19 -0.26
N GLU A 154 11.52 -3.83 0.39
CA GLU A 154 11.84 -5.24 0.16
C GLU A 154 11.32 -6.05 1.34
N LEU A 155 10.21 -6.78 1.15
CA LEU A 155 9.62 -7.64 2.16
C LEU A 155 10.07 -9.09 1.97
N ARG A 156 10.26 -9.79 3.09
CA ARG A 156 10.54 -11.23 3.12
C ARG A 156 9.52 -11.92 3.99
N MET A 157 8.94 -12.99 3.46
CA MET A 157 8.00 -13.83 4.18
C MET A 157 8.67 -14.45 5.41
N GLN A 158 8.10 -14.15 6.58
CA GLN A 158 8.50 -14.72 7.87
C GLN A 158 7.61 -15.89 8.25
N ARG A 159 6.30 -15.79 7.97
CA ARG A 159 5.32 -16.84 8.26
C ARG A 159 4.26 -16.93 7.17
N ILE A 160 3.81 -18.16 6.94
CA ILE A 160 2.63 -18.47 6.13
C ILE A 160 1.73 -19.44 6.89
N GLY A 161 0.44 -19.09 6.97
CA GLY A 161 -0.62 -19.90 7.52
C GLY A 161 -1.64 -20.24 6.45
N ARG A 162 -2.42 -21.31 6.66
CA ARG A 162 -3.46 -21.75 5.74
C ARG A 162 -4.63 -22.33 6.51
N ILE A 163 -5.85 -22.04 6.05
CA ILE A 163 -7.05 -22.71 6.56
C ILE A 163 -7.04 -24.20 6.18
N SER A 164 -7.55 -25.06 7.05
CA SER A 164 -7.45 -26.53 6.91
C SER A 164 -8.19 -27.11 5.70
N PHE A 165 -9.20 -26.40 5.20
CA PHE A 165 -10.05 -26.82 4.08
C PHE A 165 -9.83 -25.99 2.81
N SER A 166 -8.72 -25.24 2.71
CA SER A 166 -8.34 -24.56 1.47
C SER A 166 -7.96 -25.60 0.41
N HIS A 167 -8.38 -25.38 -0.84
CA HIS A 167 -8.07 -26.27 -1.96
C HIS A 167 -6.56 -26.48 -2.12
N ASP A 168 -6.16 -27.71 -2.45
CA ASP A 168 -4.77 -28.15 -2.52
C ASP A 168 -3.96 -27.44 -3.61
N LEU A 169 -3.33 -26.32 -3.26
CA LEU A 169 -2.19 -25.74 -3.99
C LEU A 169 -1.13 -25.35 -2.95
N PRO A 170 -0.10 -26.19 -2.69
CA PRO A 170 0.84 -25.96 -1.60
C PRO A 170 1.78 -24.78 -1.90
N VAL A 171 1.46 -23.61 -1.36
CA VAL A 171 2.40 -22.50 -1.23
C VAL A 171 3.16 -22.67 0.07
N LEU A 172 4.44 -23.03 -0.01
CA LEU A 172 5.32 -23.22 1.16
C LEU A 172 6.18 -21.99 1.45
N ARG A 173 6.47 -21.20 0.42
CA ARG A 173 7.23 -19.94 0.47
C ARG A 173 6.98 -19.12 -0.80
N VAL A 174 7.04 -17.80 -0.69
CA VAL A 174 7.19 -16.90 -1.85
C VAL A 174 8.68 -16.70 -2.10
N ILE A 175 9.12 -16.85 -3.35
CA ILE A 175 10.52 -16.63 -3.77
C ILE A 175 10.47 -15.49 -4.78
N HIS A 176 11.12 -14.37 -4.46
CA HIS A 176 11.43 -13.30 -5.41
C HIS A 176 12.82 -13.52 -6.02
#